data_AF-A0A966I552-F1
#
_entry.id   AF-A0A966I552-F1
#
_cell.length_a   1.000
_cell.length_b   1.000
_cell.length_c   1.000
_cell.angle_alpha   90.00
_cell.angle_beta   90.00
_cell.angle_gamma   90.00
#
_symmetry.space_group_name_H-M   'P 1'
#
loop_
_entity.id
_entity.type
_entity.pdbx_description
1 polymer ?
#
loop_
_entity_poly.entity_id
_entity_poly.type
_entity_poly.pdbx_seq_one_letter_code
_entity_poly.pdbx_strand_id
1 'polypeptide(L)'
;MFGGSDADLGLVASLRIKGSGVTVVVGSKRAQNADQEMFRVVGIEPADHKIVCVKSAVHFIADYKRVAAEIIFAETPGANPCNLEAVPYTQLRSGLRLGPGVPLST
;
A
#
# COMPACT_ATOMS: atom_id res chain seq x y z
N MET A 1 8.07 6.24 -9.61
CA MET A 1 9.13 5.28 -9.23
C MET A 1 9.63 4.46 -10.41
N PHE A 2 8.76 4.01 -11.32
CA PHE A 2 9.15 3.14 -12.44
C PHE A 2 9.16 3.80 -13.83
N GLY A 3 8.88 5.11 -13.91
CA GLY A 3 9.13 6.00 -15.06
C GLY A 3 9.10 5.36 -16.46
N GLY A 4 7.91 5.13 -17.02
CA GLY A 4 7.75 4.56 -18.36
C GLY A 4 7.82 3.03 -18.45
N SER A 5 7.92 2.33 -17.32
CA SER A 5 7.77 0.87 -17.28
C SER A 5 6.31 0.44 -17.45
N ASP A 6 6.10 -0.66 -18.15
CA ASP A 6 4.79 -1.31 -18.24
C ASP A 6 4.52 -2.21 -17.03
N ALA A 7 3.29 -2.14 -16.52
CA ALA A 7 2.80 -3.02 -15.48
C ALA A 7 1.66 -3.89 -16.03
N ASP A 8 1.78 -5.21 -15.87
CA ASP A 8 0.73 -6.16 -16.23
C ASP A 8 -0.10 -6.53 -14.98
N LEU A 9 -1.28 -5.92 -14.88
CA LEU A 9 -2.23 -6.16 -13.79
C LEU A 9 -3.17 -7.35 -14.06
N GLY A 10 -3.09 -7.97 -15.24
CA GLY A 10 -4.04 -8.96 -15.72
C GLY A 10 -5.42 -8.37 -15.97
N LEU A 11 -6.47 -9.15 -15.68
CA LEU A 11 -7.85 -8.66 -15.72
C LEU A 11 -8.06 -7.71 -14.53
N VAL A 12 -8.60 -6.53 -14.80
CA VAL A 12 -8.86 -5.52 -13.78
C VAL A 12 -10.34 -5.15 -13.79
N ALA A 13 -10.93 -4.98 -12.60
CA ALA A 13 -12.32 -4.57 -12.45
C ALA A 13 -12.48 -3.51 -11.37
N SER A 14 -13.44 -2.62 -11.58
CA SER A 14 -13.93 -1.67 -10.58
C SER A 14 -15.19 -2.22 -9.94
N LEU A 15 -15.17 -2.40 -8.62
CA LEU A 15 -16.27 -2.97 -7.85
C LEU A 15 -16.82 -1.92 -6.88
N ARG A 16 -18.13 -1.64 -6.95
CA ARG A 16 -18.82 -0.79 -5.97
C ARG A 16 -19.37 -1.65 -4.83
N ILE A 17 -19.00 -1.36 -3.59
CA ILE A 17 -19.60 -2.03 -2.43
C ILE A 17 -21.01 -1.47 -2.23
N LYS A 18 -22.02 -2.33 -2.40
CA LYS A 18 -23.45 -1.96 -2.30
C LYS A 18 -23.75 -1.31 -0.95
N GLY A 19 -24.50 -0.21 -0.98
CA GLY A 19 -24.87 0.54 0.23
C GLY A 19 -23.75 1.38 0.82
N SER A 20 -22.63 1.56 0.12
CA SER A 20 -21.51 2.39 0.57
C SER A 20 -21.01 3.34 -0.52
N GLY A 21 -20.22 4.34 -0.12
CA GLY A 21 -19.46 5.21 -1.02
C GLY A 21 -18.13 4.62 -1.50
N VAL A 22 -17.84 3.33 -1.23
CA VAL A 22 -16.52 2.72 -1.49
C VAL A 22 -16.49 2.02 -2.84
N THR A 23 -15.50 2.36 -3.65
CA THR A 23 -15.10 1.60 -4.85
C THR A 23 -13.79 0.90 -4.57
N VAL A 24 -13.68 -0.35 -5.02
CA VAL A 24 -12.47 -1.17 -4.93
C VAL A 24 -12.03 -1.53 -6.33
N VAL A 25 -10.75 -1.27 -6.63
CA VAL A 25 -10.11 -1.77 -7.84
C VAL A 25 -9.45 -3.11 -7.52
N VAL A 26 -9.78 -4.14 -8.29
CA VAL A 26 -9.20 -5.48 -8.15
C VAL A 26 -8.48 -5.86 -9.43
N GLY A 27 -7.28 -6.42 -9.31
CA GLY A 27 -6.50 -6.99 -10.41
C GLY A 27 -6.30 -8.49 -10.21
N SER A 28 -6.21 -9.24 -11.31
CA SER A 28 -6.00 -10.69 -11.25
C SER A 28 -4.54 -11.09 -11.01
N LYS A 29 -3.58 -10.19 -11.29
CA LYS A 29 -2.17 -10.39 -10.98
C LYS A 29 -1.76 -9.56 -9.77
N ARG A 30 -0.90 -10.15 -8.93
CA ARG A 30 -0.29 -9.43 -7.81
C ARG A 30 0.62 -8.34 -8.37
N ALA A 31 0.33 -7.09 -7.99
CA ALA A 31 1.15 -5.94 -8.33
C ALA A 31 1.35 -5.05 -7.10
N GLN A 32 2.47 -4.34 -7.07
CA GLN A 32 2.76 -3.36 -6.02
C GLN A 32 2.10 -2.04 -6.38
N ASN A 33 1.23 -1.51 -5.52
CA ASN A 33 0.63 -0.19 -5.77
C ASN A 33 1.69 0.92 -5.69
N ALA A 34 2.10 1.39 -6.88
CA ALA A 34 3.23 2.27 -7.08
C ALA A 34 2.83 3.69 -7.53
N ASP A 35 1.71 3.81 -8.26
CA ASP A 35 1.24 5.08 -8.83
C ASP A 35 -0.27 5.05 -9.13
N GLN A 36 -0.76 6.22 -9.55
CA GLN A 36 -2.17 6.48 -9.85
C GLN A 36 -2.71 5.72 -11.06
N GLU A 37 -1.86 5.22 -11.97
CA GLU A 37 -2.31 4.51 -13.18
C GLU A 37 -3.03 3.20 -12.84
N MET A 38 -2.73 2.62 -11.68
CA MET A 38 -3.44 1.44 -11.16
C MET A 38 -4.93 1.67 -10.92
N PHE A 39 -5.37 2.93 -10.79
CA PHE A 39 -6.79 3.29 -10.75
C PHE A 39 -7.30 3.76 -12.12
N ARG A 40 -6.50 4.52 -12.87
CA ARG A 40 -6.88 5.06 -14.18
C ARG A 40 -7.13 3.97 -15.23
N VAL A 41 -6.48 2.81 -15.11
CA VAL A 41 -6.73 1.64 -15.97
C VAL A 41 -8.20 1.18 -15.96
N VAL A 42 -8.96 1.49 -14.91
CA VAL A 42 -10.42 1.24 -14.83
C VAL A 42 -11.25 2.54 -14.86
N GLY A 43 -10.68 3.63 -15.36
CA GLY A 43 -11.36 4.92 -15.53
C GLY A 43 -11.60 5.70 -14.23
N ILE A 44 -10.87 5.40 -13.16
CA ILE A 44 -10.96 6.12 -11.89
C ILE A 44 -9.82 7.12 -11.81
N GLU A 45 -10.15 8.41 -11.74
CA GLU A 45 -9.19 9.46 -11.45
C GLU A 45 -9.03 9.65 -9.94
N PRO A 46 -7.84 9.39 -9.36
CA PRO A 46 -7.63 9.53 -7.92
C PRO A 46 -7.89 10.94 -7.38
N ALA A 47 -7.61 11.99 -8.17
CA ALA A 47 -7.84 13.37 -7.77
C ALA A 47 -9.31 13.73 -7.52
N ASP A 48 -10.26 12.98 -8.11
CA ASP A 48 -11.70 13.20 -7.94
C ASP A 48 -12.25 12.62 -6.63
N HIS A 49 -11.40 11.96 -5.83
CA HIS A 49 -11.80 11.25 -4.62
C HIS A 49 -11.26 11.94 -3.37
N LYS A 50 -12.12 12.10 -2.35
CA LYS A 50 -11.73 12.70 -1.06
C LYS A 50 -10.67 11.89 -0.31
N ILE A 51 -10.69 10.56 -0.47
CA ILE A 51 -9.77 9.62 0.17
C ILE A 51 -9.43 8.54 -0.85
N VAL A 52 -8.14 8.24 -0.98
CA VAL A 52 -7.64 7.11 -1.77
C VAL A 52 -6.84 6.21 -0.85
N CYS A 53 -7.31 4.98 -0.68
CA CYS A 53 -6.66 3.96 0.13
C CYS A 53 -5.80 3.05 -0.76
N VAL A 54 -4.52 2.90 -0.43
CA VAL A 54 -3.60 1.99 -1.12
C VAL A 54 -2.86 1.10 -0.14
N LYS A 55 -2.60 -0.15 -0.52
CA LYS A 55 -1.74 -1.05 0.27
C LYS A 55 -0.29 -0.86 -0.19
N SER A 56 0.42 0.05 0.47
CA SER A 56 1.83 0.34 0.18
C SER A 56 2.48 0.98 1.40
N ALA A 57 3.72 0.60 1.72
CA ALA A 57 4.44 1.19 2.86
C ALA A 57 4.92 2.61 2.54
N VAL A 58 5.59 2.79 1.40
CA VAL A 58 6.20 4.09 1.02
C VAL A 58 6.24 4.37 -0.48
N HIS A 59 6.06 3.38 -1.34
CA HIS A 59 6.32 3.53 -2.78
C HIS A 59 5.31 4.48 -3.44
N PHE A 60 4.05 4.41 -3.02
CA PHE A 60 2.95 5.25 -3.51
C PHE A 60 3.22 6.75 -3.32
N ILE A 61 4.00 7.12 -2.29
CA ILE A 61 4.24 8.52 -1.92
C ILE A 61 4.86 9.31 -3.08
N ALA A 62 5.70 8.67 -3.89
CA ALA A 62 6.38 9.32 -4.99
C ALA A 62 5.44 9.89 -6.06
N ASP A 63 4.23 9.34 -6.21
CA ASP A 63 3.26 9.77 -7.21
C ASP A 63 2.01 10.39 -6.58
N TYR A 64 1.47 9.80 -5.52
CA TYR A 64 0.21 10.26 -4.90
C TYR A 64 0.29 11.64 -4.26
N LYS A 65 1.48 12.11 -3.87
CA LYS A 65 1.68 13.49 -3.38
C LYS A 65 1.26 14.56 -4.39
N ARG A 66 1.13 14.21 -5.67
CA ARG A 66 0.68 15.14 -6.73
C ARG A 66 -0.81 15.44 -6.65
N VAL A 67 -1.60 14.56 -6.03
CA VAL A 67 -3.07 14.66 -5.94
C VAL A 67 -3.60 14.62 -4.50
N ALA A 68 -2.77 14.26 -3.52
CA ALA A 68 -3.14 14.21 -2.11
C ALA A 68 -2.47 15.34 -1.32
N ALA A 69 -3.28 16.12 -0.59
CA ALA A 69 -2.79 17.16 0.30
C ALA A 69 -2.14 16.60 1.58
N GLU A 70 -2.53 15.40 2.00
CA GLU A 70 -2.06 14.75 3.21
C GLU A 70 -1.89 13.23 2.99
N ILE A 71 -0.93 12.63 3.69
CA ILE A 71 -0.71 11.19 3.72
C ILE A 71 -0.88 10.70 5.15
N ILE A 72 -1.82 9.79 5.34
CA ILE A 72 -2.12 9.17 6.63
C ILE A 72 -1.67 7.70 6.57
N PHE A 73 -0.75 7.32 7.45
CA PHE A 73 -0.37 5.92 7.61
C PHE A 73 -1.36 5.21 8.52
N ALA A 74 -1.82 4.03 8.11
CA ALA A 74 -2.70 3.18 8.88
C ALA A 74 -2.07 1.80 9.07
N GLU A 75 -1.99 1.35 10.32
CA GLU A 75 -1.66 -0.02 10.65
C GLU A 75 -2.90 -0.91 10.49
N THR A 76 -2.73 -2.06 9.84
CA THR A 76 -3.80 -3.06 9.66
C THR A 76 -3.24 -4.46 9.87
N PRO A 77 -4.05 -5.43 10.34
CA PRO A 77 -3.66 -6.83 10.31
C PRO A 77 -3.26 -7.28 8.89
N GLY A 78 -2.32 -8.23 8.78
CA GLY A 78 -1.96 -8.84 7.50
C GLY A 78 -0.56 -9.46 7.48
N ALA A 79 -0.21 -10.04 6.34
CA ALA A 79 1.03 -10.80 6.16
C ALA A 79 2.32 -9.97 6.16
N ASN A 80 2.22 -8.63 6.22
CA ASN A 80 3.37 -7.74 6.21
C ASN A 80 3.20 -6.66 7.29
N PRO A 81 3.48 -7.00 8.57
CA PRO A 81 3.38 -6.06 9.68
C PRO A 81 4.48 -4.99 9.57
N CYS A 82 4.12 -3.75 9.92
CA CYS A 82 5.08 -2.64 9.96
C CYS A 82 5.72 -2.48 11.35
N ASN A 83 5.04 -2.95 12.40
CA ASN A 83 5.62 -3.08 13.72
C ASN A 83 6.39 -4.41 13.84
N LEU A 84 7.72 -4.34 13.75
CA LEU A 84 8.57 -5.53 13.82
C LEU A 84 8.61 -6.13 15.23
N GLU A 85 8.37 -5.35 16.30
CA GLU A 85 8.32 -5.88 17.67
C GLU A 85 7.13 -6.82 17.89
N ALA A 86 6.06 -6.67 17.10
CA ALA A 86 4.90 -7.55 17.14
C ALA A 86 5.11 -8.88 16.41
N VAL A 87 6.24 -9.07 15.71
CA VAL A 87 6.54 -10.31 14.99
C VAL A 87 7.19 -11.32 15.93
N PRO A 88 6.66 -12.55 16.07
CA PRO A 88 7.20 -13.57 16.97
C PRO A 88 8.41 -14.26 16.34
N TYR A 89 9.52 -13.55 16.24
CA TYR A 89 10.74 -14.14 15.70
C TYR A 89 11.29 -15.25 16.60
N THR A 90 11.69 -16.37 15.98
CA THR A 90 12.22 -17.55 16.69
C THR A 90 13.71 -17.77 16.47
N GLN A 91 14.34 -17.03 15.56
CA GLN A 91 15.75 -17.21 15.15
C GLN A 91 16.47 -15.88 14.87
N LEU A 92 16.26 -14.86 15.71
CA LEU A 92 17.04 -13.62 15.61
C LEU A 92 18.48 -13.85 16.04
N ARG A 93 19.41 -13.16 15.38
CA ARG A 93 20.78 -13.03 15.91
C ARG A 93 20.72 -12.22 17.20
N SER A 94 21.44 -12.67 18.22
CA SER A 94 21.56 -11.93 19.48
C SER A 94 22.14 -10.53 19.23
N GLY A 95 21.65 -9.55 19.99
CA GLY A 95 22.09 -8.16 19.84
C GLY A 95 21.46 -7.39 18.68
N LEU A 96 20.45 -7.92 17.99
CA LEU A 96 19.72 -7.19 16.96
C LEU A 96 18.69 -6.23 17.56
N ARG A 97 18.52 -5.06 16.94
CA ARG A 97 17.47 -4.13 17.32
C ARG A 97 16.29 -4.26 16.35
N LEU A 98 15.08 -4.46 16.88
CA LEU A 98 13.87 -4.63 16.06
C LEU A 98 13.26 -3.31 15.57
N GLY A 99 13.67 -2.16 16.11
CA GLY A 99 13.22 -0.87 15.64
C GLY A 99 14.00 0.30 16.25
N PRO A 100 13.85 1.52 15.74
CA PRO A 100 14.44 2.70 16.36
C PRO A 100 14.00 2.80 17.83
N GLY A 101 14.95 2.98 18.75
CA GLY A 101 14.67 3.10 20.19
C GLY A 101 14.34 1.79 20.94
N VAL A 102 14.23 0.65 20.25
CA VAL A 102 13.91 -0.65 20.87
C VAL A 102 15.17 -1.23 21.55
N PRO A 103 15.03 -1.96 22.69
CA PRO A 103 16.12 -2.75 23.26
C PRO A 103 16.70 -3.77 22.27
N LEU A 104 17.93 -4.22 22.54
CA LEU A 104 18.53 -5.31 21.77
C LEU A 104 17.81 -6.63 22.09
N SER A 105 17.62 -7.47 21.08
CA SER A 105 17.11 -8.82 21.24
C SER A 105 18.09 -9.63 22.09
N THR A 106 17.54 -10.38 23.04
CA THR A 106 18.28 -11.35 23.87
C THR A 106 18.89 -12.45 22.99
#